data_AF-A0A7T3V842-F1
#
_entry.id   AF-A0A7T3V842-F1
#
_cell.length_a   1.000
_cell.length_b   1.000
_cell.length_c   1.000
_cell.angle_alpha   90.00
_cell.angle_beta   90.00
_cell.angle_gamma   90.00
#
_symmetry.space_group_name_H-M   'P 1'
#
loop_
_entity.id
_entity.type
_entity.pdbx_description
1 polymer ?
#
loop_
_entity_poly.entity_id
_entity_poly.type
_entity_poly.pdbx_seq_one_letter_code
_entity_poly.pdbx_strand_id
1 'polypeptide(L)'
;MGLEINLLSFIPMLANNKNMMMNESSIKYFIVQAMASTMLLFSILLIQMKYSMSWENELIPSMMVSSSLLLKIGAAPFHFWFPEVMGASSWMNCLMLMTWQKIAPMMVLSYCIQLSTFMFTITILSIFIGAIGGLNQTSLRQLLAYSSISH
;
A
#
# COMPACT_ATOMS: atom_id res chain seq x y z
N MET A 1 12.95 -7.49 -4.59
CA MET A 1 13.44 -6.89 -5.86
C MET A 1 12.34 -6.30 -6.74
N GLY A 2 11.40 -7.08 -7.31
CA GLY A 2 10.39 -6.51 -8.23
C GLY A 2 9.57 -5.33 -7.68
N LEU A 3 9.15 -5.41 -6.41
CA LEU A 3 8.42 -4.33 -5.73
C LEU A 3 9.25 -3.04 -5.52
N GLU A 4 10.59 -3.12 -5.48
CA GLU A 4 11.47 -1.95 -5.34
C GLU A 4 11.72 -1.28 -6.69
N ILE A 5 11.81 -2.07 -7.77
CA ILE A 5 11.89 -1.55 -9.14
C ILE A 5 10.62 -0.77 -9.48
N ASN A 6 9.45 -1.26 -9.09
CA ASN A 6 8.18 -0.52 -9.26
C ASN A 6 8.16 0.81 -8.49
N LEU A 7 8.74 0.84 -7.29
CA LEU A 7 8.88 2.07 -6.49
C LEU A 7 9.80 3.07 -7.19
N LEU A 8 11.01 2.65 -7.55
CA LEU A 8 12.04 3.54 -8.11
C LEU A 8 11.65 4.08 -9.49
N SER A 9 10.97 3.27 -10.30
CA SER A 9 10.50 3.70 -11.63
C SER A 9 9.30 4.66 -11.56
N PHE A 10 8.47 4.56 -10.52
CA PHE A 10 7.25 5.38 -10.42
C PHE A 10 7.50 6.78 -9.85
N ILE A 11 8.53 6.96 -9.01
CA ILE A 11 8.83 8.27 -8.40
C ILE A 11 9.11 9.36 -9.43
N PRO A 12 9.94 9.14 -10.47
CA PRO A 12 10.15 10.14 -11.52
C PRO A 12 8.87 10.50 -12.28
N MET A 13 7.91 9.57 -12.38
CA MET A 13 6.63 9.86 -13.02
C MET A 13 5.74 10.75 -12.13
N LEU A 14 5.81 10.59 -10.81
CA LEU A 14 5.07 11.41 -9.83
C LEU A 14 5.66 12.82 -9.69
N ALA A 15 6.98 12.95 -9.71
CA ALA A 15 7.67 14.22 -9.53
C ALA A 15 7.51 15.12 -10.76
N ASN A 16 7.33 16.42 -10.52
CA ASN A 16 7.31 17.42 -11.58
C ASN A 16 7.99 18.69 -11.07
N ASN A 17 9.14 19.04 -11.66
CA ASN A 17 9.97 20.17 -11.24
C ASN A 17 9.23 21.51 -11.20
N LYS A 18 8.09 21.63 -11.90
CA LYS A 18 7.29 22.86 -11.92
C LYS A 18 6.22 22.94 -10.83
N ASN A 19 5.83 21.82 -10.22
CA ASN A 19 4.71 21.77 -9.29
C ASN A 19 5.14 21.23 -7.91
N MET A 20 5.21 22.14 -6.93
CA MET A 20 5.63 21.83 -5.57
C MET A 20 4.74 20.78 -4.90
N MET A 21 3.43 20.80 -5.17
CA MET A 21 2.46 19.82 -4.63
C MET A 21 2.72 18.40 -5.16
N MET A 22 3.11 18.28 -6.43
CA MET A 22 3.46 16.97 -7.01
C MET A 22 4.74 16.42 -6.40
N ASN A 23 5.73 17.29 -6.15
CA ASN A 23 6.97 16.87 -5.48
C ASN A 23 6.70 16.41 -4.04
N GLU A 24 5.86 17.10 -3.27
CA GLU A 24 5.46 16.66 -1.92
C GLU A 24 4.80 15.27 -1.98
N SER A 25 3.90 15.05 -2.94
CA SER A 25 3.24 13.75 -3.13
C SER A 25 4.23 12.62 -3.46
N SER A 26 5.25 12.89 -4.29
CA SER A 26 6.29 11.91 -4.60
C SER A 26 7.14 11.55 -3.38
N ILE A 27 7.41 12.52 -2.50
CA ILE A 27 8.17 12.30 -1.27
C ILE A 27 7.34 11.47 -0.28
N LYS A 28 6.05 11.78 -0.10
CA LYS A 28 5.14 10.98 0.74
C LYS A 28 5.06 9.53 0.26
N TYR A 29 4.88 9.33 -1.05
CA TYR A 29 4.89 8.00 -1.66
C TYR A 29 6.20 7.27 -1.39
N PHE A 30 7.35 7.92 -1.63
CA PHE A 30 8.67 7.32 -1.43
C PHE A 30 8.87 6.85 0.01
N ILE A 31 8.62 7.73 1.00
CA ILE A 31 8.87 7.42 2.42
C ILE A 31 8.05 6.21 2.85
N VAL A 32 6.76 6.20 2.53
CA VAL A 32 5.84 5.14 2.94
C VAL A 32 6.20 3.82 2.27
N GLN A 33 6.45 3.83 0.96
CA GLN A 33 6.78 2.61 0.22
C GLN A 33 8.17 2.06 0.56
N ALA A 34 9.14 2.94 0.87
CA ALA A 34 10.45 2.56 1.36
C ALA A 34 10.36 1.89 2.74
N MET A 35 9.57 2.46 3.65
CA MET A 35 9.28 1.86 4.97
C MET A 35 8.62 0.48 4.83
N ALA A 36 7.69 0.34 3.89
CA ALA A 36 7.05 -0.94 3.61
C ALA A 36 8.04 -2.00 3.10
N SER A 37 8.96 -1.63 2.19
CA SER A 37 10.00 -2.55 1.72
C SER A 37 10.99 -2.95 2.81
N THR A 38 11.37 -2.04 3.71
CA THR A 38 12.28 -2.38 4.81
C THR A 38 11.60 -3.30 5.82
N MET A 39 10.32 -3.07 6.13
CA MET A 39 9.53 -4.01 6.95
C MET A 39 9.44 -5.40 6.31
N LEU A 40 9.19 -5.46 5.00
CA LEU A 40 9.13 -6.72 4.27
C LEU A 40 10.47 -7.45 4.33
N LEU A 41 11.58 -6.76 4.06
CA LEU A 41 12.91 -7.36 4.11
C LEU A 41 13.26 -7.85 5.53
N PHE A 42 12.94 -7.06 6.55
CA PHE A 42 13.12 -7.46 7.94
C PHE A 42 12.30 -8.71 8.29
N SER A 43 11.05 -8.81 7.83
CA SER A 43 10.21 -9.99 8.05
C SER A 43 10.79 -11.25 7.41
N ILE A 44 11.32 -11.15 6.18
CA ILE A 44 11.97 -12.28 5.49
C ILE A 44 13.23 -12.73 6.24
N LEU A 45 14.06 -11.79 6.69
CA LEU A 45 15.26 -12.13 7.47
C LEU A 45 14.90 -12.83 8.78
N LEU A 46 13.86 -12.36 9.49
CA LEU A 46 13.38 -13.02 10.70
C LEU A 46 12.86 -14.44 10.43
N ILE A 47 12.11 -14.62 9.34
CA ILE A 47 11.63 -15.94 8.90
C ILE A 47 12.82 -16.87 8.68
N GLN A 48 13.81 -16.45 7.91
CA GLN A 48 14.98 -17.25 7.58
C GLN A 48 15.83 -17.64 8.81
N MET A 49 15.92 -16.75 9.81
CA MET A 49 16.76 -16.98 10.99
C MET A 49 16.10 -17.86 12.04
N LYS A 50 14.78 -17.73 12.24
CA LYS A 50 14.09 -18.30 13.41
C LYS A 50 13.06 -19.37 13.06
N TYR A 51 12.44 -19.29 11.88
CA TYR A 51 11.30 -20.12 11.53
C TYR A 51 11.67 -21.16 10.46
N SER A 52 10.99 -22.30 10.50
CA SER A 52 11.13 -23.35 9.48
C SER A 52 10.33 -22.98 8.23
N MET A 53 10.43 -23.81 7.18
CA MET A 53 9.81 -23.57 5.88
C MET A 53 8.27 -23.39 5.95
N SER A 54 7.61 -23.81 7.02
CA SER A 54 6.17 -23.63 7.28
C SER A 54 5.86 -22.38 8.12
N TRP A 55 6.51 -21.26 7.81
CA TRP A 55 6.35 -19.98 8.53
C TRP A 55 4.94 -19.39 8.42
N GLU A 56 4.15 -19.80 7.43
CA GLU A 56 2.79 -19.30 7.20
C GLU A 56 1.90 -19.52 8.43
N ASN A 57 2.02 -20.70 9.06
CA ASN A 57 1.24 -21.06 10.25
C ASN A 57 1.63 -20.26 11.51
N GLU A 58 2.77 -19.58 11.49
CA GLU A 58 3.24 -18.80 12.61
C GLU A 58 2.65 -17.39 12.54
N LEU A 59 2.01 -16.98 13.63
CA LEU A 59 1.18 -15.77 13.66
C LEU A 59 2.01 -14.48 13.50
N ILE A 60 3.21 -14.45 14.08
CA ILE A 60 4.08 -13.27 14.05
C ILE A 60 4.64 -13.00 12.64
N PRO A 61 5.34 -13.94 11.98
CA PRO A 61 5.90 -13.68 10.65
C PRO A 61 4.83 -13.43 9.59
N SER A 62 3.70 -14.16 9.64
CA SER A 62 2.57 -13.94 8.72
C SER A 62 1.95 -12.55 8.88
N MET A 63 1.78 -12.05 10.12
CA MET A 63 1.32 -10.68 10.37
C MET A 63 2.31 -9.61 9.89
N MET A 64 3.62 -9.85 10.05
CA MET A 64 4.63 -8.89 9.60
C MET A 64 4.70 -8.79 8.07
N VAL A 65 4.65 -9.93 7.37
CA VAL A 65 4.61 -9.94 5.90
C VAL A 65 3.33 -9.28 5.41
N SER A 66 2.17 -9.68 5.93
CA SER A 66 0.88 -9.12 5.51
C SER A 66 0.76 -7.61 5.78
N SER A 67 1.16 -7.14 6.97
CA SER A 67 1.15 -5.70 7.28
C SER A 67 2.04 -4.88 6.33
N SER A 68 3.23 -5.39 5.97
CA SER A 68 4.11 -4.72 5.01
C SER A 68 3.46 -4.59 3.62
N LEU A 69 2.76 -5.62 3.15
CA LEU A 69 2.08 -5.62 1.85
C LEU A 69 0.81 -4.75 1.87
N LEU A 70 0.05 -4.79 2.95
CA LEU A 70 -1.14 -3.94 3.14
C LEU A 70 -0.78 -2.46 3.19
N LEU A 71 0.36 -2.11 3.80
CA LEU A 71 0.91 -0.77 3.78
C LEU A 71 1.22 -0.34 2.33
N LYS A 72 1.81 -1.22 1.50
CA LYS A 72 2.06 -0.93 0.08
C LYS A 72 0.80 -0.69 -0.73
N ILE A 73 -0.28 -1.42 -0.45
CA ILE A 73 -1.57 -1.29 -1.15
C ILE A 73 -2.37 -0.07 -0.66
N GLY A 74 -2.11 0.41 0.56
CA GLY A 74 -2.87 1.50 1.17
C GLY A 74 -4.17 1.05 1.84
N ALA A 75 -4.24 -0.20 2.30
CA ALA A 75 -5.39 -0.70 3.06
C ALA A 75 -5.43 -0.07 4.46
N ALA A 76 -6.62 0.05 5.06
CA ALA A 76 -6.75 0.53 6.43
C ALA A 76 -6.09 -0.45 7.43
N PRO A 77 -5.46 0.05 8.52
CA PRO A 77 -5.35 1.45 8.95
C PRO A 77 -4.25 2.26 8.22
N PHE A 78 -3.44 1.66 7.36
CA PHE A 78 -2.31 2.29 6.65
C PHE A 78 -2.68 3.15 5.44
N HIS A 79 -3.92 3.63 5.37
CA HIS A 79 -4.51 4.24 4.18
C HIS A 79 -4.22 5.74 4.01
N PHE A 80 -3.78 6.45 5.05
CA PHE A 80 -3.71 7.93 5.05
C PHE A 80 -2.85 8.54 3.93
N TRP A 81 -1.77 7.88 3.54
CA TRP A 81 -0.91 8.37 2.46
C TRP A 81 -1.60 8.38 1.10
N PHE A 82 -2.58 7.50 0.90
CA PHE A 82 -3.11 7.20 -0.41
C PHE A 82 -4.04 8.31 -0.96
N PRO A 83 -5.02 8.83 -0.20
CA PRO A 83 -5.81 9.99 -0.62
C PRO A 83 -4.98 11.26 -0.82
N GLU A 84 -3.95 11.49 0.00
CA GLU A 84 -3.08 12.65 -0.12
C GLU A 84 -2.24 12.63 -1.40
N VAL A 85 -1.65 11.48 -1.74
CA VAL A 85 -0.87 11.32 -2.97
C VAL A 85 -1.75 11.47 -4.20
N MET A 86 -2.99 10.95 -4.15
CA MET A 86 -3.95 11.14 -5.25
C MET A 86 -4.44 12.58 -5.42
N GLY A 87 -4.65 13.31 -4.32
CA GLY A 87 -5.13 14.69 -4.37
C GLY A 87 -4.19 15.64 -5.10
N ALA A 88 -2.89 15.36 -5.09
CA ALA A 88 -1.86 16.21 -5.68
C ALA A 88 -1.34 15.73 -7.05
N SER A 89 -1.52 14.45 -7.41
CA SER A 89 -0.96 13.86 -8.63
C SER A 89 -1.82 14.09 -9.90
N SER A 90 -1.21 13.88 -11.07
CA SER A 90 -1.88 13.97 -12.37
C SER A 90 -2.83 12.78 -12.59
N TRP A 91 -3.83 12.94 -13.46
CA TRP A 91 -4.81 11.86 -13.75
C TRP A 91 -4.17 10.56 -14.24
N MET A 92 -3.14 10.62 -15.07
CA MET A 92 -2.44 9.43 -15.54
C MET A 92 -1.73 8.71 -14.39
N ASN A 93 -1.09 9.47 -13.50
CA ASN A 93 -0.43 8.91 -12.32
C ASN A 93 -1.44 8.32 -11.33
N CYS A 94 -2.60 8.98 -11.15
CA CYS A 94 -3.71 8.43 -10.37
C CYS A 94 -4.15 7.06 -10.91
N LEU A 95 -4.32 6.92 -12.22
CA LEU A 95 -4.73 5.66 -12.84
C LEU A 95 -3.68 4.56 -12.63
N MET A 96 -2.39 4.88 -12.84
CA MET A 96 -1.29 3.94 -12.62
C MET A 96 -1.16 3.51 -11.14
N LEU A 97 -1.32 4.45 -10.21
CA LEU A 97 -1.28 4.19 -8.76
C LEU A 97 -2.44 3.28 -8.32
N MET A 98 -3.62 3.48 -8.89
CA MET A 98 -4.81 2.69 -8.59
C MET A 98 -4.80 1.26 -9.10
N THR A 99 -4.18 1.06 -10.26
CA THR A 99 -4.26 -0.21 -11.00
C THR A 99 -2.91 -0.92 -10.97
N TRP A 100 -1.93 -0.38 -11.68
CA TRP A 100 -0.64 -1.02 -11.91
C TRP A 100 0.15 -1.27 -10.62
N GLN A 101 0.16 -0.28 -9.70
CA GLN A 101 0.89 -0.40 -8.44
C GLN A 101 0.28 -1.42 -7.47
N LYS A 102 -1.03 -1.74 -7.59
CA LYS A 102 -1.68 -2.74 -6.73
C LYS A 102 -1.44 -4.18 -7.17
N ILE A 103 -1.20 -4.44 -8.47
CA ILE A 103 -1.08 -5.80 -9.01
C ILE A 103 0.03 -6.59 -8.32
N ALA A 104 1.25 -6.07 -8.29
CA ALA A 104 2.39 -6.83 -7.74
C ALA A 104 2.24 -7.12 -6.22
N PRO A 105 1.89 -6.15 -5.35
CA PRO A 105 1.60 -6.44 -3.95
C PRO A 105 0.45 -7.43 -3.74
N MET A 106 -0.64 -7.34 -4.52
CA MET A 106 -1.77 -8.27 -4.41
C MET A 106 -1.39 -9.69 -4.83
N MET A 107 -0.57 -9.85 -5.87
CA MET A 107 -0.05 -11.17 -6.27
C MET A 107 0.80 -11.79 -5.15
N VAL A 108 1.70 -11.04 -4.54
CA VAL A 108 2.50 -11.55 -3.41
C VAL A 108 1.61 -11.87 -2.21
N LEU A 109 0.65 -10.99 -1.89
CA LEU A 109 -0.33 -11.24 -0.83
C LEU A 109 -1.06 -12.57 -1.08
N SER A 110 -1.53 -12.83 -2.30
CA SER A 110 -2.28 -14.05 -2.64
C SER A 110 -1.54 -15.36 -2.33
N TYR A 111 -0.21 -15.37 -2.41
CA TYR A 111 0.60 -16.54 -2.05
C TYR A 111 0.83 -16.69 -0.55
N CYS A 112 0.76 -15.59 0.22
CA CYS A 112 1.07 -15.58 1.65
C CYS A 112 -0.17 -15.46 2.55
N ILE A 113 -1.38 -15.32 1.97
CA ILE A 113 -2.61 -15.14 2.76
C ILE A 113 -2.96 -16.42 3.48
N GLN A 114 -2.99 -16.33 4.80
CA GLN A 114 -3.77 -17.22 5.64
C GLN A 114 -5.03 -16.48 6.11
N LEU A 115 -6.17 -17.17 6.04
CA LEU A 115 -7.47 -16.65 6.47
C LEU A 115 -7.49 -16.51 8.00
N SER A 116 -6.90 -15.42 8.50
CA SER A 116 -6.75 -15.12 9.91
C SER A 116 -7.72 -14.02 10.35
N THR A 117 -7.99 -13.95 11.65
CA THR A 117 -8.78 -12.86 12.25
C THR A 117 -8.19 -11.49 11.89
N PHE A 118 -6.87 -11.39 11.71
CA PHE A 118 -6.18 -10.18 11.29
C PHE A 118 -6.60 -9.69 9.90
N MET A 119 -6.64 -10.58 8.90
CA MET A 119 -7.08 -10.19 7.56
C MET A 119 -8.55 -9.77 7.55
N PHE A 120 -9.40 -10.44 8.34
CA PHE A 120 -10.81 -10.05 8.49
C PHE A 120 -10.99 -8.68 9.16
N THR A 121 -10.20 -8.34 10.18
CA THR A 121 -10.31 -7.01 10.80
C THR A 121 -9.88 -5.91 9.85
N ILE A 122 -8.84 -6.13 9.05
CA ILE A 122 -8.37 -5.18 8.05
C ILE A 122 -9.40 -4.94 6.95
N THR A 123 -10.05 -5.98 6.43
CA THR A 123 -11.07 -5.82 5.38
C THR A 123 -12.30 -5.07 5.90
N ILE A 124 -12.76 -5.37 7.12
CA ILE A 124 -13.87 -4.62 7.73
C ILE A 124 -13.49 -3.15 7.93
N LEU A 125 -12.27 -2.89 8.42
CA LEU A 125 -11.77 -1.52 8.60
C LEU A 125 -11.63 -0.78 7.28
N SER A 126 -11.15 -1.44 6.22
CA SER A 126 -10.95 -0.81 4.91
C SER A 126 -12.28 -0.43 4.26
N ILE A 127 -13.30 -1.27 4.39
CA ILE A 127 -14.67 -0.96 3.94
C ILE A 127 -15.23 0.22 4.74
N PHE A 128 -15.13 0.20 6.07
CA PHE A 128 -15.67 1.24 6.93
C PHE A 128 -15.03 2.61 6.67
N ILE A 129 -13.70 2.63 6.59
CA ILE A 129 -12.92 3.85 6.35
C ILE A 129 -13.09 4.35 4.91
N GLY A 130 -13.14 3.45 3.93
CA GLY A 130 -13.43 3.81 2.54
C GLY A 130 -14.79 4.48 2.39
N ALA A 131 -15.82 3.90 3.00
CA ALA A 131 -17.18 4.44 2.94
C ALA A 131 -17.30 5.81 3.63
N ILE A 132 -16.85 5.92 4.89
CA ILE A 132 -17.00 7.17 5.65
C ILE A 132 -16.05 8.25 5.12
N GLY A 133 -14.81 7.89 4.79
CA GLY A 133 -13.83 8.81 4.25
C GLY A 133 -14.24 9.40 2.92
N GLY A 134 -14.92 8.63 2.07
CA GLY A 134 -15.42 9.08 0.76
C GLY A 134 -16.59 10.06 0.82
N LEU A 135 -17.47 9.95 1.82
CA LEU A 135 -18.68 10.78 1.93
C LEU A 135 -18.39 12.28 2.05
N ASN A 136 -17.26 12.65 2.65
CA ASN A 136 -16.90 14.04 2.90
C ASN A 136 -15.93 14.62 1.86
N GLN A 137 -15.70 13.94 0.73
CA GLN A 137 -14.76 14.41 -0.29
C GLN A 137 -15.48 15.10 -1.44
N THR A 138 -15.03 16.31 -1.78
CA THR A 138 -15.49 17.05 -2.96
C THR A 138 -14.61 16.79 -4.18
N SER A 139 -13.34 16.41 -3.98
CA SER A 139 -12.43 16.15 -5.09
C SER A 139 -12.61 14.73 -5.63
N LEU A 140 -12.79 14.62 -6.95
CA LEU A 140 -12.95 13.32 -7.62
C LEU A 140 -11.75 12.40 -7.38
N ARG A 141 -10.53 12.95 -7.31
CA ARG A 141 -9.31 12.17 -7.08
C ARG A 141 -9.30 11.51 -5.70
N GLN A 142 -9.71 12.23 -4.64
CA GLN A 142 -9.80 11.66 -3.30
C GLN A 142 -11.00 10.71 -3.17
N LEU A 143 -12.12 11.01 -3.84
CA LEU A 143 -13.27 10.11 -3.85
C LEU A 143 -12.91 8.75 -4.47
N LEU A 144 -12.20 8.77 -5.61
CA LEU A 144 -11.65 7.55 -6.21
C LEU A 144 -10.65 6.87 -5.25
N ALA A 145 -9.81 7.64 -4.55
CA ALA A 145 -8.90 7.13 -3.53
C ALA A 145 -9.62 6.25 -2.51
N TYR A 146 -10.66 6.79 -1.87
CA TYR A 146 -11.46 6.09 -0.87
C TYR A 146 -12.24 4.90 -1.45
N SER A 147 -12.76 5.00 -2.68
CA SER A 147 -13.41 3.87 -3.35
C SER A 147 -12.46 2.68 -3.53
N SER A 148 -11.17 2.95 -3.77
CA SER A 148 -10.17 1.90 -3.87
C SER A 148 -9.65 1.39 -2.53
N ILE A 149 -9.91 2.11 -1.42
CA ILE A 149 -9.60 1.62 -0.07
C ILE A 149 -10.70 0.64 0.35
N SER A 150 -11.94 0.88 -0.06
CA SER A 150 -13.05 -0.06 0.18
C SER A 150 -12.98 -1.34 -0.66
N HIS A 151 -12.32 -1.30 -1.82
CA HIS A 151 -12.11 -2.43 -2.72
C HIS A 151 -10.74 -3.09 -2.52
#